data_AF-A0A948UR08-F1
#
_entry.id   AF-A0A948UR08-F1
#
_cell.length_a   1.000
_cell.length_b   1.000
_cell.length_c   1.000
_cell.angle_alpha   90.00
_cell.angle_beta   90.00
_cell.angle_gamma   90.00
#
_symmetry.space_group_name_H-M   'P 1'
#
loop_
_entity.id
_entity.type
_entity.pdbx_description
1 polymer ?
#
loop_
_entity_poly.entity_id
_entity_poly.type
_entity_poly.pdbx_seq_one_letter_code
_entity_poly.pdbx_strand_id
1 'polypeptide(L)'
;NNTQQLSAISFDNIKLHNDKLKELELLQNFCNTHSLNCVFTHGPIHASIANNSGQYLSYLNQELNKHFKIKHSDKVFKYPNGYLGDSLDHIDIRYKKEVTSDYFDVLKQYLILP
;
A
#
# COMPACT_ATOMS: atom_id res chain seq x y z
N ASN A 1 5.32 -22.89 14.66
CA ASN A 1 5.93 -21.89 15.55
C ASN A 1 6.28 -20.54 14.91
N ASN A 2 6.00 -20.27 13.62
CA ASN A 2 6.22 -18.94 13.01
C ASN A 2 5.07 -17.93 13.23
N THR A 3 3.85 -18.41 13.49
CA THR A 3 2.65 -17.54 13.59
C THR A 3 2.66 -16.66 14.84
N GLN A 4 3.21 -17.14 15.97
CA GLN A 4 3.32 -16.38 17.22
C GLN A 4 4.33 -15.22 17.14
N GLN A 5 5.31 -15.30 16.24
CA GLN A 5 6.33 -14.26 16.09
C GLN A 5 5.82 -13.10 15.22
N LEU A 6 4.98 -13.37 14.22
CA LEU A 6 4.37 -12.35 13.36
C LEU A 6 3.28 -11.54 14.08
N SER A 7 2.60 -12.12 15.07
CA SER A 7 1.61 -11.39 15.88
C SER A 7 2.22 -10.35 16.82
N ALA A 8 3.55 -10.31 16.97
CA ALA A 8 4.24 -9.29 17.77
C ALA A 8 4.73 -8.09 16.94
N ILE A 9 4.74 -8.19 15.61
CA ILE A 9 5.23 -7.11 14.74
C ILE A 9 4.11 -6.09 14.52
N SER A 10 4.43 -4.83 14.78
CA SER A 10 3.57 -3.66 14.54
C SER A 10 4.40 -2.50 13.99
N PHE A 11 3.79 -1.70 13.12
CA PHE A 11 4.34 -0.47 12.59
C PHE A 11 3.86 0.79 13.32
N ASP A 12 3.06 0.67 14.38
CA ASP A 12 2.45 1.82 15.08
C ASP A 12 3.46 2.83 15.64
N ASN A 13 4.72 2.43 15.82
CA ASN A 13 5.82 3.32 16.26
C ASN A 13 6.67 3.87 15.10
N ILE A 14 6.32 3.57 13.85
CA ILE A 14 7.03 4.05 12.66
C ILE A 14 6.42 5.38 12.22
N LYS A 15 7.29 6.29 11.79
CA LYS A 15 6.88 7.54 11.15
C LYS A 15 7.28 7.53 9.69
N LEU A 16 6.51 8.23 8.86
CA LEU A 16 6.87 8.39 7.46
C LEU A 16 8.11 9.28 7.39
N HIS A 17 9.16 8.78 6.76
CA HIS A 17 10.41 9.53 6.64
C HIS A 17 10.24 10.71 5.67
N ASN A 18 10.86 11.85 5.99
CA ASN A 18 10.77 13.05 5.15
C ASN A 18 11.26 12.82 3.72
N ASP A 19 12.25 11.94 3.53
CA ASP A 19 12.74 11.63 2.18
C ASP A 19 11.70 10.85 1.36
N LYS A 20 10.87 10.03 2.01
CA LYS A 20 9.76 9.36 1.32
C LYS A 20 8.69 10.36 0.89
N LEU A 21 8.41 11.36 1.72
CA LEU A 21 7.49 12.45 1.36
C LEU A 21 8.00 13.20 0.12
N LYS A 22 9.29 13.55 0.08
CA LYS A 22 9.91 14.21 -1.09
C LYS A 22 9.84 13.33 -2.34
N GLU A 23 10.11 12.03 -2.22
CA GLU A 23 10.03 11.09 -3.34
C GLU A 23 8.60 11.06 -3.93
N LEU A 24 7.59 10.96 -3.08
CA LEU A 24 6.18 10.96 -3.50
C LEU A 24 5.77 12.31 -4.11
N GLU A 25 6.30 13.43 -3.61
CA GLU A 25 6.07 14.76 -4.17
C GLU A 25 6.66 14.87 -5.59
N LEU A 26 7.87 14.35 -5.80
CA LEU A 26 8.49 14.32 -7.13
C LEU A 26 7.66 13.49 -8.12
N LEU A 27 7.13 12.34 -7.69
CA LEU A 27 6.25 11.51 -8.53
C LEU A 27 4.94 12.22 -8.87
N GLN A 28 4.30 12.88 -7.91
CA GLN A 28 3.09 13.68 -8.16
C GLN A 28 3.39 14.80 -9.16
N ASN A 29 4.49 15.54 -8.97
CA ASN A 29 4.86 16.64 -9.85
C ASN A 29 5.10 16.13 -11.27
N PHE A 30 5.80 15.00 -11.42
CA PHE A 30 5.99 14.36 -12.71
C PHE A 30 4.65 14.02 -13.38
N CYS A 31 3.73 13.38 -12.66
CA CYS A 31 2.41 13.04 -13.18
C CYS A 31 1.62 14.30 -13.63
N ASN A 32 1.67 15.37 -12.84
CA ASN A 32 0.98 16.62 -13.16
C ASN A 32 1.59 17.31 -14.39
N THR A 33 2.92 17.43 -14.43
CA THR A 33 3.64 18.05 -15.56
C THR A 33 3.36 17.34 -16.88
N HIS A 34 3.23 16.02 -16.84
CA HIS A 34 2.97 15.21 -18.04
C HIS A 34 1.49 14.87 -18.25
N SER A 35 0.58 15.49 -17.48
CA SER A 35 -0.87 15.24 -17.57
C SER A 35 -1.24 13.74 -17.50
N LEU A 36 -0.52 12.98 -16.67
CA LEU A 36 -0.73 11.55 -16.47
C LEU A 36 -1.81 11.32 -15.40
N ASN A 37 -2.71 10.37 -15.66
CA ASN A 37 -3.67 9.90 -14.65
C ASN A 37 -3.00 8.89 -13.72
N CYS A 38 -2.31 9.40 -12.71
CA CYS A 38 -1.63 8.58 -11.72
C CYS A 38 -2.49 8.36 -10.47
N VAL A 39 -2.27 7.21 -9.83
CA VAL A 39 -2.92 6.82 -8.57
C VAL A 39 -1.87 6.22 -7.65
N PHE A 40 -1.81 6.66 -6.40
CA PHE A 40 -1.00 5.98 -5.38
C PHE A 40 -1.81 4.87 -4.71
N THR A 41 -1.17 3.73 -4.48
CA THR A 41 -1.77 2.58 -3.79
C THR A 41 -0.77 1.98 -2.83
N HIS A 42 -1.27 1.40 -1.74
CA HIS A 42 -0.45 0.61 -0.82
C HIS A 42 -0.05 -0.71 -1.45
N GLY A 43 1.15 -1.19 -1.10
CA GLY A 43 1.58 -2.55 -1.39
C GLY A 43 0.84 -3.58 -0.53
N PRO A 44 0.94 -4.88 -0.88
CA PRO A 44 0.38 -5.94 -0.07
C PRO A 44 1.21 -6.11 1.20
N ILE A 45 0.59 -6.64 2.24
CA ILE A 45 1.24 -6.88 3.51
C ILE A 45 0.63 -8.08 4.21
N HIS A 46 1.42 -8.78 5.02
CA HIS A 46 0.94 -9.85 5.87
C HIS A 46 -0.19 -9.38 6.79
N ALA A 47 -1.28 -10.14 6.82
CA ALA A 47 -2.52 -9.78 7.49
C ALA A 47 -2.34 -9.49 8.99
N SER A 48 -1.54 -10.31 9.70
CA SER A 48 -1.29 -10.07 11.13
C SER A 48 -0.60 -8.74 11.39
N ILE A 49 0.38 -8.35 10.56
CA ILE A 49 1.11 -7.09 10.75
C ILE A 49 0.17 -5.92 10.52
N ALA A 50 -0.61 -5.96 9.44
CA ALA A 50 -1.56 -4.91 9.13
C ALA A 50 -2.69 -4.79 10.16
N ASN A 51 -3.10 -5.90 10.78
CA ASN A 51 -4.09 -5.88 11.85
C ASN A 51 -3.52 -5.31 13.15
N ASN A 52 -2.23 -5.51 13.38
CA ASN A 52 -1.49 -4.98 14.53
C ASN A 52 -0.96 -3.55 14.32
N SER A 53 -1.12 -2.97 13.13
CA SER A 53 -0.57 -1.66 12.75
C SER A 53 -1.67 -0.65 12.41
N GLY A 54 -2.83 -0.77 13.06
CA GLY A 54 -4.01 0.03 12.72
C GLY A 54 -3.79 1.53 12.90
N GLN A 55 -3.04 1.94 13.94
CA GLN A 55 -2.76 3.35 14.18
C GLN A 55 -1.83 3.91 13.09
N TYR A 56 -0.80 3.16 12.73
CA TYR A 56 0.12 3.52 11.65
C TYR A 56 -0.60 3.65 10.31
N LEU A 57 -1.46 2.70 9.94
CA LEU A 57 -2.18 2.75 8.66
C LEU A 57 -3.12 3.96 8.60
N SER A 58 -3.79 4.29 9.71
CA SER A 58 -4.61 5.51 9.80
C SER A 58 -3.75 6.77 9.69
N TYR A 59 -2.63 6.83 10.41
CA TYR A 59 -1.69 7.96 10.34
C TYR A 59 -1.13 8.14 8.92
N LEU A 60 -0.71 7.06 8.28
CA LEU A 60 -0.17 7.06 6.93
C LEU A 60 -1.19 7.63 5.93
N ASN A 61 -2.44 7.15 5.96
CA ASN A 61 -3.49 7.67 5.08
C ASN A 61 -3.79 9.14 5.36
N GLN A 62 -3.77 9.58 6.62
CA GLN A 62 -3.95 11.00 6.97
C GLN A 62 -2.82 11.88 6.41
N GLU A 63 -1.56 11.46 6.55
CA GLU A 63 -0.43 12.21 6.01
C GLU A 63 -0.47 12.23 4.48
N LEU A 64 -0.79 11.11 3.81
CA LEU A 64 -0.92 11.07 2.36
C LEU A 64 -2.01 12.04 1.86
N ASN A 65 -3.19 12.05 2.49
CA ASN A 65 -4.27 12.97 2.19
C ASN A 65 -3.92 14.45 2.42
N LYS A 66 -3.10 14.72 3.44
CA LYS A 66 -2.67 16.08 3.80
C LYS A 66 -1.66 16.64 2.79
N HIS A 67 -0.67 15.85 2.40
CA HIS A 67 0.46 16.32 1.60
C HIS A 67 0.24 16.20 0.09
N PHE A 68 -0.59 15.26 -0.37
CA PHE A 68 -0.75 14.98 -1.80
C PHE A 68 -2.17 15.23 -2.30
N LYS A 69 -2.27 15.65 -3.57
CA LYS A 69 -3.52 15.88 -4.31
C LYS A 69 -3.77 14.84 -5.39
N ILE A 70 -2.75 14.04 -5.72
CA ILE A 70 -2.90 12.86 -6.57
C ILE A 70 -3.95 11.91 -5.98
N LYS A 71 -4.71 11.25 -6.85
CA LYS A 71 -5.65 10.21 -6.44
C LYS A 71 -4.89 9.13 -5.68
N HIS A 72 -5.46 8.62 -4.61
CA HIS A 72 -4.88 7.48 -3.91
C HIS A 72 -5.97 6.57 -3.34
N SER A 73 -5.61 5.30 -3.17
CA SER A 73 -6.43 4.30 -2.52
C SER A 73 -5.91 4.04 -1.12
N ASP A 74 -6.75 4.32 -0.12
CA ASP A 74 -6.49 4.01 1.30
C ASP A 74 -6.56 2.50 1.59
N LYS A 75 -6.97 1.68 0.61
CA LYS A 75 -7.05 0.23 0.76
C LYS A 75 -5.65 -0.37 0.89
N VAL A 76 -5.43 -1.05 2.01
CA VAL A 76 -4.27 -1.91 2.24
C VAL A 76 -4.65 -3.35 1.94
N PHE A 77 -3.89 -4.02 1.09
CA PHE A 77 -4.18 -5.39 0.67
C PHE A 77 -3.62 -6.42 1.65
N LYS A 78 -4.56 -7.03 2.35
CA LYS A 78 -4.49 -7.96 3.48
C LYS A 78 -4.25 -9.43 3.11
N TYR A 79 -3.06 -10.02 3.20
CA TYR A 79 -2.91 -11.46 2.84
C TYR A 79 -2.36 -12.36 3.94
N PRO A 80 -2.87 -13.59 4.10
CA PRO A 80 -2.31 -14.56 5.06
C PRO A 80 -0.97 -15.11 4.54
N ASN A 81 -0.18 -15.73 5.43
CA ASN A 81 1.14 -16.27 5.10
C ASN A 81 1.17 -17.18 3.85
N GLY A 82 0.09 -17.93 3.57
CA GLY A 82 0.03 -18.82 2.41
C GLY A 82 0.10 -18.12 1.05
N TYR A 83 -0.18 -16.80 1.00
CA TYR A 83 -0.16 -15.97 -0.21
C TYR A 83 1.16 -15.24 -0.41
N LEU A 84 2.03 -15.22 0.60
CA LEU A 84 3.28 -14.49 0.59
C LEU A 84 4.45 -15.37 0.15
N GLY A 85 5.39 -14.78 -0.56
CA GLY A 85 6.57 -15.43 -1.10
C GLY A 85 7.75 -15.39 -0.14
N ASP A 86 8.77 -14.63 -0.52
CA ASP A 86 10.04 -14.52 0.20
C ASP A 86 10.03 -13.48 1.34
N SER A 87 9.08 -12.56 1.35
CA SER A 87 8.94 -11.53 2.38
C SER A 87 7.49 -11.31 2.81
N LEU A 88 7.30 -10.49 3.86
CA LEU A 88 6.00 -10.18 4.47
C LEU A 88 5.16 -9.18 3.66
N ASP A 89 5.73 -8.64 2.59
CA ASP A 89 5.16 -7.65 1.67
C ASP A 89 5.27 -8.08 0.20
N HIS A 90 5.72 -9.31 -0.08
CA HIS A 90 5.79 -9.87 -1.43
C HIS A 90 4.82 -11.02 -1.62
N ILE A 91 4.02 -10.93 -2.68
CA ILE A 91 3.10 -12.00 -3.10
C ILE A 91 3.86 -13.11 -3.80
N ASP A 92 3.60 -14.35 -3.37
CA ASP A 92 4.12 -15.54 -4.03
C ASP A 92 3.61 -15.60 -5.48
N ILE A 93 4.49 -15.99 -6.41
CA ILE A 93 4.21 -16.02 -7.84
C ILE A 93 2.92 -16.78 -8.18
N ARG A 94 2.56 -17.80 -7.40
CA ARG A 94 1.35 -18.61 -7.56
C ARG A 94 0.06 -17.79 -7.42
N TYR A 95 0.06 -16.72 -6.63
CA TYR A 95 -1.11 -15.89 -6.35
C TYR A 95 -1.09 -14.52 -7.03
N LYS A 96 -0.04 -14.18 -7.79
CA LYS A 96 0.08 -12.86 -8.46
C LYS A 96 -1.13 -12.50 -9.31
N LYS A 97 -1.71 -13.48 -10.02
CA LYS A 97 -2.90 -13.26 -10.87
C LYS A 97 -4.12 -12.88 -10.04
N GLU A 98 -4.35 -13.59 -8.95
CA GLU A 98 -5.46 -13.33 -8.02
C GLU A 98 -5.31 -11.97 -7.36
N VAL A 99 -4.13 -11.70 -6.78
CA VAL A 99 -3.87 -10.41 -6.12
C VAL A 99 -3.95 -9.24 -7.10
N THR A 100 -3.49 -9.42 -8.34
CA THR A 100 -3.63 -8.37 -9.37
C THR A 100 -5.11 -8.08 -9.68
N SER A 101 -5.99 -9.09 -9.62
CA SER A 101 -7.44 -8.90 -9.75
C SER A 101 -8.00 -8.08 -8.60
N ASP A 102 -7.59 -8.35 -7.36
CA ASP A 102 -8.00 -7.57 -6.19
C ASP A 102 -7.63 -6.09 -6.33
N TYR A 103 -6.40 -5.83 -6.79
CA TYR A 103 -5.94 -4.47 -7.07
C TYR A 103 -6.76 -3.82 -8.18
N PHE A 104 -7.00 -4.53 -9.28
CA PHE A 104 -7.80 -4.03 -10.39
C PHE A 104 -9.20 -3.65 -9.95
N ASP A 105 -9.86 -4.45 -9.12
CA ASP A 105 -11.23 -4.18 -8.67
C ASP A 105 -11.35 -2.89 -7.85
N VAL A 106 -10.29 -2.49 -7.15
CA VAL A 106 -10.23 -1.22 -6.42
C VAL A 106 -9.80 -0.07 -7.32
N LEU A 107 -8.83 -0.32 -8.20
CA LEU A 107 -8.20 0.74 -8.99
C LEU A 107 -8.97 1.08 -10.27
N LYS A 108 -9.84 0.19 -10.76
CA LYS A 108 -10.60 0.38 -12.00
C LYS A 108 -11.44 1.65 -12.02
N GLN A 109 -11.94 2.10 -10.86
CA GLN A 109 -12.69 3.36 -10.75
C GLN A 109 -11.88 4.61 -11.10
N TYR A 110 -10.55 4.50 -11.05
CA TYR A 110 -9.65 5.61 -11.37
C TYR A 110 -9.14 5.56 -12.80
N LEU A 111 -9.39 4.47 -13.53
CA LEU A 111 -9.01 4.35 -14.94
C LEU A 111 -9.85 5.32 -15.77
N ILE A 112 -9.20 6.00 -16.73
CA ILE A 112 -9.93 6.74 -17.75
C ILE A 112 -10.49 5.68 -18.70
N LEU A 113 -11.79 5.44 -18.61
CA LEU A 113 -12.49 4.60 -19.59
C LEU A 113 -12.69 5.43 -20.88
N PRO A 114 -12.45 4.84 -22.06
CA PRO A 114 -12.66 5.51 -23.34
C PRO A 114 -14.12 5.88 -23.59
#